data_AF-A0A2H0SHZ0-F1
#
_entry.id   AF-A0A2H0SHZ0-F1
#
_cell.length_a   1.000
_cell.length_b   1.000
_cell.length_c   1.000
_cell.angle_alpha   90.00
_cell.angle_beta   90.00
_cell.angle_gamma   90.00
#
_symmetry.space_group_name_H-M   'P 1'
#
loop_
_entity.id
_entity.type
_entity.pdbx_description
1 polymer ?
#
loop_
_entity_poly.entity_id
_entity_poly.type
_entity_poly.pdbx_seq_one_letter_code
_entity_poly.pdbx_strand_id
1 'polypeptide(L)'
;MVGFIPPTVKREVQLMKELENGLDLKISKLGITKVKTPITVPQKTLSKLEDRVENAKMTFVVSEKMLCKNILLIDDAVGSGA
;
A
#
# COMPACT_ATOMS: atom_id res chain seq x y z
N MET A 1 -2.05 10.25 -10.58
CA MET A 1 -0.90 9.53 -9.96
C MET A 1 -1.32 8.09 -9.71
N VAL A 2 -0.41 7.12 -9.76
CA VAL A 2 -0.70 5.70 -9.51
C VAL A 2 0.14 5.16 -8.36
N GLY A 3 -0.48 4.51 -7.40
CA GLY A 3 0.19 3.81 -6.29
C GLY A 3 -0.08 2.32 -6.34
N PHE A 4 0.98 1.53 -6.21
CA PHE A 4 0.90 0.07 -6.10
C PHE A 4 1.08 -0.31 -4.63
N ILE A 5 0.14 -1.07 -4.08
CA ILE A 5 0.20 -1.45 -2.67
C ILE A 5 1.33 -2.47 -2.46
N PRO A 6 2.27 -2.21 -1.51
CA PRO A 6 3.35 -3.14 -1.25
C PRO A 6 2.82 -4.43 -0.62
N PRO A 7 3.34 -5.61 -1.03
CA PRO A 7 2.87 -6.87 -0.49
C PRO A 7 3.27 -7.03 0.99
N THR A 8 2.41 -7.70 1.75
CA THR A 8 2.66 -7.94 3.18
C THR A 8 3.63 -9.10 3.43
N VAL A 9 3.76 -10.02 2.47
CA VAL A 9 4.59 -11.22 2.59
C VAL A 9 5.76 -11.13 1.63
N LYS A 10 6.96 -11.49 2.10
CA LYS A 10 8.15 -11.60 1.24
C LYS A 10 7.93 -12.72 0.22
N ARG A 11 8.08 -12.39 -1.06
CA ARG A 11 7.96 -13.31 -2.20
C ARG A 11 9.10 -13.03 -3.16
N GLU A 12 9.60 -14.07 -3.83
CA GLU A 12 10.65 -13.94 -4.84
C GLU A 12 10.17 -13.12 -6.04
N VAL A 13 8.91 -13.35 -6.46
CA VAL A 13 8.23 -12.57 -7.49
C VAL A 13 7.03 -11.87 -6.88
N GLN A 14 6.96 -10.54 -7.03
CA GLN A 14 5.88 -9.72 -6.52
C GLN A 14 4.98 -9.27 -7.68
N LEU A 15 3.74 -9.75 -7.72
CA LEU A 15 2.79 -9.46 -8.80
C LEU A 15 2.64 -7.95 -9.05
N MET A 16 2.52 -7.14 -8.00
CA MET A 16 2.39 -5.68 -8.14
C MET A 16 3.63 -5.03 -8.75
N LYS A 17 4.81 -5.61 -8.54
CA LYS A 17 6.06 -5.12 -9.15
C LYS A 17 6.13 -5.46 -10.63
N GLU A 18 5.77 -6.69 -10.98
CA GLU A 18 5.69 -7.11 -12.38
C GLU A 18 4.60 -6.33 -13.13
N LEU A 19 3.46 -6.11 -12.47
CA LEU A 19 2.38 -5.29 -13.01
C LEU A 19 2.83 -3.84 -13.21
N GLU A 20 3.53 -3.25 -12.24
CA GLU A 20 4.10 -1.90 -12.36
C GLU A 20 5.08 -1.80 -13.56
N ASN A 21 5.88 -2.85 -13.79
CA ASN A 21 6.84 -2.89 -14.89
C ASN A 21 6.16 -3.09 -16.25
N GLY A 22 5.06 -3.85 -16.29
CA GLY A 22 4.31 -4.14 -17.52
C GLY A 22 3.28 -3.08 -17.90
N LEU A 23 2.69 -2.37 -16.93
CA LEU A 23 1.81 -1.24 -17.16
C LEU A 23 2.64 0.01 -17.44
N ASP A 24 2.91 0.30 -18.73
CA ASP A 24 3.54 1.54 -19.21
C ASP A 24 2.59 2.75 -19.06
N LEU A 25 2.24 3.07 -17.80
CA LEU A 25 1.37 4.18 -17.47
C LEU A 25 2.17 5.49 -17.49
N LYS A 26 1.80 6.41 -18.39
CA LYS A 26 2.37 7.76 -18.51
C LYS A 26 1.86 8.72 -17.43
N ILE A 27 1.77 8.28 -16.17
CA ILE A 27 1.37 9.09 -15.02
C ILE A 27 2.36 8.91 -13.87
N SER A 28 2.50 9.95 -13.04
CA SER A 28 3.42 9.91 -11.90
C SER A 28 3.11 8.75 -10.95
N LYS A 29 4.16 8.14 -10.39
CA LYS A 29 4.08 7.05 -9.41
C LYS A 29 4.03 7.61 -7.99
N LEU A 30 3.24 6.94 -7.15
CA LEU A 30 3.13 7.14 -5.70
C LEU A 30 3.88 5.97 -5.03
N GLY A 31 5.02 6.26 -4.43
CA GLY A 31 5.83 5.38 -3.61
C GLY A 31 5.16 5.16 -2.25
N ILE A 32 4.59 3.97 -2.11
CA ILE A 32 3.98 3.50 -0.88
C ILE A 32 4.88 2.41 -0.31
N THR A 33 5.41 2.62 0.88
CA THR A 33 6.26 1.64 1.57
C THR A 33 5.62 1.17 2.86
N LYS A 34 5.62 -0.14 3.09
CA LYS A 34 5.17 -0.72 4.35
C LYS A 34 6.34 -0.86 5.32
N VAL A 35 6.34 -0.07 6.38
CA VAL A 35 7.36 -0.14 7.44
C VAL A 35 7.02 -1.24 8.44
N LYS A 36 8.05 -1.93 8.92
CA LYS A 36 7.90 -2.94 9.98
C LYS A 36 8.02 -2.26 11.33
N THR A 37 6.97 -2.34 12.12
CA THR A 37 6.98 -1.97 13.54
C THR A 37 7.54 -3.12 14.37
N PRO A 38 8.17 -2.86 15.54
CA PRO A 38 8.69 -3.91 16.43
C PRO A 38 7.61 -4.93 16.85
N ILE A 39 6.36 -4.48 16.93
CA ILE A 39 5.18 -5.32 17.18
C ILE A 39 4.40 -5.40 15.87
N THR A 40 4.29 -6.61 15.30
CA THR A 40 3.46 -6.84 14.11
C THR A 40 2.04 -7.12 14.54
N VAL A 41 1.13 -6.15 14.32
CA VAL A 41 -0.30 -6.31 14.58
C VAL A 41 -1.03 -6.51 13.24
N PRO A 42 -1.65 -7.68 12.99
CA PRO A 42 -2.45 -7.88 11.80
C PRO A 42 -3.67 -6.95 11.79
N GLN A 43 -3.95 -6.25 10.69
CA GLN A 43 -5.14 -5.39 10.61
C GLN A 43 -6.46 -6.16 10.81
N LYS A 44 -6.50 -7.45 10.43
CA LYS A 44 -7.69 -8.30 10.60
C LYS A 44 -8.01 -8.63 12.06
N THR A 45 -7.05 -8.50 12.98
CA THR A 45 -7.31 -8.71 14.41
C THR A 45 -7.85 -7.44 15.09
N LEU A 46 -7.89 -6.31 14.38
CA LEU A 46 -8.44 -5.05 14.88
C LEU A 46 -9.93 -4.99 14.52
N SER A 47 -10.77 -4.93 15.54
CA SER A 47 -12.24 -4.90 15.38
C SER A 47 -12.78 -3.51 15.08
N LYS A 48 -12.09 -2.45 15.52
CA LYS A 48 -12.52 -1.06 15.32
C LYS A 48 -11.84 -0.42 14.11
N LEU A 49 -12.58 0.41 13.39
CA LEU A 49 -12.07 1.15 12.24
C LEU A 49 -10.97 2.14 12.64
N GLU A 50 -11.14 2.85 13.77
CA GLU A 50 -10.13 3.79 14.26
C GLU A 50 -8.77 3.11 14.48
N ASP A 51 -8.78 1.92 15.09
CA ASP A 51 -7.57 1.14 15.34
C ASP A 51 -6.90 0.72 14.03
N ARG A 52 -7.69 0.36 13.01
CA ARG A 52 -7.20 0.02 11.66
C ARG A 52 -6.55 1.22 10.98
N VAL A 53 -7.18 2.40 11.08
CA VAL A 53 -6.64 3.66 10.55
C VAL A 53 -5.32 4.03 11.24
N GLU A 54 -5.25 3.90 12.56
CA GLU A 54 -4.04 4.22 13.31
C GLU A 54 -2.91 3.24 12.99
N ASN A 55 -3.22 1.94 12.90
CA ASN A 55 -2.27 0.94 12.42
C ASN A 55 -1.76 1.26 11.00
N ALA A 56 -2.65 1.67 10.09
CA ALA A 56 -2.27 2.04 8.73
C ALA A 56 -1.32 3.24 8.71
N LYS A 57 -1.57 4.29 9.50
CA LYS A 57 -0.65 5.44 9.64
C LYS A 57 0.75 5.05 10.11
N MET A 58 0.83 4.07 11.01
CA MET A 58 2.10 3.62 11.58
C MET A 58 2.86 2.66 10.67
N THR A 59 2.17 2.01 9.72
CA THR A 59 2.74 0.94 8.90
C THR A 59 2.86 1.29 7.42
N PHE A 60 2.10 2.25 6.90
CA PHE A 60 2.20 2.72 5.52
C PHE A 60 2.76 4.14 5.47
N VAL A 61 3.84 4.29 4.70
CA VAL A 61 4.51 5.57 4.48
C VAL A 61 4.44 5.91 3.00
N VAL A 62 4.02 7.13 2.70
CA VAL A 62 4.00 7.70 1.36
C VAL A 62 5.18 8.66 1.22
N SER A 63 6.03 8.47 0.21
CA SER A 63 7.25 9.28 0.02
C SER A 63 7.02 10.58 -0.75
N GLU A 64 5.94 10.67 -1.54
CA GLU A 64 5.72 11.79 -2.46
C GLU A 64 4.97 12.93 -1.78
N LYS A 65 5.44 14.15 -2.04
CA LYS A 65 4.84 15.40 -1.52
C LYS A 65 4.04 16.17 -2.57
N MET A 66 3.75 15.56 -3.72
CA MET A 66 3.12 16.23 -4.85
C MET A 66 1.60 16.29 -4.68
N LEU A 67 1.02 17.47 -4.85
CA LEU A 67 -0.42 17.65 -4.92
C LEU A 67 -0.96 17.11 -6.25
N CYS A 68 -1.91 16.19 -6.17
CA CYS A 68 -2.60 15.64 -7.34
C CYS A 68 -4.09 15.52 -7.08
N LYS A 69 -4.92 15.87 -8.08
CA LYS A 69 -6.38 15.85 -7.96
C LYS A 69 -6.94 14.43 -7.87
N ASN A 70 -6.35 13.51 -8.64
CA ASN A 70 -6.80 12.12 -8.74
C ASN A 70 -5.63 11.14 -8.50
N ILE A 71 -5.90 10.12 -7.67
CA ILE A 71 -4.98 9.03 -7.34
C ILE A 71 -5.66 7.71 -7.69
N LEU A 72 -4.94 6.84 -8.41
CA LEU A 72 -5.32 5.45 -8.67
C LEU A 72 -4.51 4.56 -7.74
N LEU A 73 -5.18 3.74 -6.93
CA LEU A 73 -4.53 2.73 -6.07
C LEU A 73 -4.82 1.34 -6.64
N ILE A 74 -3.79 0.50 -6.72
CA ILE A 74 -3.86 -0.87 -7.25
C ILE A 74 -3.35 -1.82 -6.18
N ASP A 75 -4.16 -2.81 -5.83
CA ASP A 75 -3.89 -3.80 -4.78
C ASP A 75 -4.03 -5.23 -5.34
N ASP A 76 -3.24 -6.18 -4.82
CA ASP A 76 -3.23 -7.56 -5.30
C ASP A 76 -4.45 -8.36 -4.79
N ALA A 77 -4.88 -8.07 -3.56
CA ALA A 77 -6.04 -8.69 -2.95
C ALA A 77 -6.64 -7.80 -1.85
N VAL A 78 -7.90 -7.41 -2.03
CA VAL A 78 -8.66 -6.74 -0.97
C VAL A 78 -9.22 -7.79 -0.01
N GLY A 79 -8.72 -7.80 1.23
CA GLY A 79 -9.28 -8.58 2.33
C GLY A 79 -10.49 -7.88 2.94
N SER A 80 -10.24 -7.01 3.93
CA SER A 80 -11.27 -6.25 4.64
C SER A 80 -11.43 -4.81 4.13
N GLY A 81 -10.75 -4.44 3.03
CA GLY A 81 -10.91 -3.18 2.30
C GLY A 81 -10.74 -1.88 3.09
N ALA A 82 -10.08 -1.92 4.25
CA ALA A 82 -9.86 -0.75 5.11
C ALA A 82 -8.50 -0.82 5.77
#